data_AF-A0AAX3MTJ7-F1
#
_entry.id   AF-A0AAX3MTJ7-F1
#
_cell.length_a   1.000
_cell.length_b   1.000
_cell.length_c   1.000
_cell.angle_alpha   90.00
_cell.angle_beta   90.00
_cell.angle_gamma   90.00
#
_symmetry.space_group_name_H-M   'P 1'
#
loop_
_entity.id
_entity.type
_entity.pdbx_description
1 polymer ?
#
loop_
_entity_poly.entity_id
_entity_poly.type
_entity_poly.pdbx_seq_one_letter_code
_entity_poly.pdbx_strand_id
1 'polypeptide(L)'
;MGFWDKAFDVAKTVGKAAWEETKAANERAKQYREEVVSLSDRELARIIATERHSTPLRAGAAMAELKRRGYANAEEIKALLK
;
A
#
# COMPACT_ATOMS: atom_id res chain seq x y z
N MET A 1 -2.59 11.81 42.99
CA MET A 1 -2.18 11.05 41.78
C MET A 1 -3.20 11.37 40.72
N GLY A 2 -2.89 11.98 39.57
CA GLY A 2 -4.02 12.29 38.67
C GLY A 2 -3.84 13.09 37.38
N PHE A 3 -2.66 13.64 37.08
CA PHE A 3 -2.46 14.34 35.80
C PHE A 3 -1.47 13.61 34.87
N TRP A 4 -0.34 13.15 35.39
CA TRP A 4 0.60 12.31 34.63
C TRP A 4 0.02 10.95 34.24
N ASP A 5 -0.75 10.30 35.14
CA ASP A 5 -1.40 9.02 34.82
C ASP A 5 -2.42 9.15 33.68
N LYS A 6 -3.21 10.23 33.67
CA LYS A 6 -4.18 10.48 32.59
C LYS A 6 -3.50 10.81 31.26
N ALA A 7 -2.41 11.56 31.27
CA ALA A 7 -1.64 11.86 30.06
C ALA A 7 -0.98 10.59 29.49
N PHE A 8 -0.48 9.70 30.35
CA PHE A 8 0.07 8.41 29.93
C PHE A 8 -1.01 7.49 29.36
N ASP A 9 -2.20 7.43 29.96
CA ASP A 9 -3.32 6.65 29.43
C ASP A 9 -3.83 7.19 28.09
N VAL A 10 -3.90 8.50 27.90
CA VAL A 10 -4.26 9.13 26.62
C VAL A 10 -3.20 8.86 25.56
N ALA A 11 -1.90 9.02 25.88
CA ALA A 11 -0.82 8.70 24.96
C ALA A 11 -0.79 7.21 24.59
N LYS A 12 -1.13 6.32 25.53
CA LYS A 12 -1.19 4.87 25.32
C LYS A 12 -2.42 4.46 24.50
N THR A 13 -3.55 5.15 24.63
CA THR A 13 -4.74 4.91 23.80
C THR A 13 -4.59 5.46 22.39
N VAL A 14 -4.08 6.68 22.22
CA VAL A 14 -3.76 7.25 20.91
C VAL A 14 -2.65 6.45 20.23
N GLY A 15 -1.62 6.06 20.99
CA GLY A 15 -0.53 5.21 20.51
C GLY A 15 -1.01 3.83 20.09
N LYS A 16 -1.91 3.19 20.85
CA LYS A 16 -2.53 1.92 20.45
C LYS A 16 -3.43 2.06 19.22
N ALA A 17 -4.24 3.11 19.12
CA ALA A 17 -5.11 3.33 17.97
C ALA A 17 -4.28 3.55 16.69
N ALA A 18 -3.27 4.42 16.75
CA ALA A 18 -2.34 4.63 15.64
C ALA A 18 -1.56 3.35 15.30
N TRP A 19 -1.18 2.55 16.30
CA TRP A 19 -0.48 1.28 16.09
C TRP A 19 -1.36 0.23 15.41
N GLU A 20 -2.61 0.05 15.85
CA GLU A 20 -3.57 -0.88 15.25
C GLU A 20 -3.94 -0.44 13.82
N GLU A 21 -4.14 0.85 13.57
CA GLU A 21 -4.35 1.38 12.22
C GLU A 21 -3.14 1.15 11.31
N THR A 22 -1.93 1.35 11.83
CA THR A 22 -0.69 1.09 11.08
C THR A 22 -0.54 -0.40 10.79
N LYS A 23 -0.87 -1.27 11.74
CA LYS A 23 -0.77 -2.72 11.59
C LYS A 23 -1.78 -3.23 10.56
N ALA A 24 -3.02 -2.75 10.62
CA ALA A 24 -4.06 -3.07 9.64
C ALA A 24 -3.72 -2.54 8.24
N ALA A 25 -3.14 -1.34 8.13
CA ALA A 25 -2.68 -0.79 6.85
C ALA A 25 -1.50 -1.60 6.28
N ASN A 26 -0.57 -2.03 7.12
CA ASN A 26 0.58 -2.84 6.72
C ASN A 26 0.15 -4.24 6.27
N GLU A 27 -0.82 -4.84 6.95
CA GLU A 27 -1.36 -6.15 6.60
C GLU A 27 -2.10 -6.12 5.26
N ARG A 28 -2.90 -5.07 5.00
CA ARG A 28 -3.50 -4.83 3.68
C ARG A 28 -2.44 -4.61 2.59
N ALA A 29 -1.39 -3.84 2.89
CA ALA A 29 -0.30 -3.62 1.94
C ALA A 29 0.44 -4.92 1.59
N LYS A 30 0.58 -5.83 2.56
CA LYS A 30 1.17 -7.16 2.36
C LYS A 30 0.27 -8.05 1.48
N GLN A 31 -1.03 -8.09 1.76
CA GLN A 31 -2.01 -8.82 0.94
C GLN A 31 -1.99 -8.35 -0.51
N TYR A 32 -2.02 -7.02 -0.73
CA TYR A 32 -1.96 -6.49 -2.10
C TYR A 32 -0.67 -6.86 -2.82
N ARG A 33 0.48 -6.92 -2.12
CA ARG A 33 1.74 -7.39 -2.70
C ARG A 33 1.68 -8.86 -3.11
N GLU A 34 1.10 -9.71 -2.28
CA GLU A 34 0.95 -11.14 -2.59
C GLU A 34 0.03 -11.36 -3.80
N GLU A 35 -1.07 -10.60 -3.87
CA GLU A 35 -1.96 -10.61 -5.03
C GLU A 35 -1.24 -10.14 -6.31
N VAL A 36 -0.55 -8.99 -6.27
CA VAL A 36 0.07 -8.42 -7.48
C VAL A 36 1.25 -9.24 -7.99
N VAL A 37 2.00 -9.97 -7.15
CA VAL A 37 3.10 -10.83 -7.61
C VAL A 37 2.59 -11.93 -8.56
N SER A 38 1.37 -12.42 -8.36
CA SER A 38 0.78 -13.47 -9.21
C SER A 38 0.22 -12.95 -10.55
N LEU A 39 0.08 -11.63 -10.72
CA LEU A 39 -0.53 -11.03 -11.90
C LEU A 39 0.45 -10.84 -13.06
N SER A 40 -0.10 -10.79 -14.27
CA SER A 40 0.65 -10.50 -15.49
C SER A 40 0.99 -9.01 -15.61
N ASP A 41 2.04 -8.69 -16.37
CA ASP A 41 2.52 -7.31 -16.54
C ASP A 41 1.44 -6.35 -17.05
N ARG A 42 0.55 -6.84 -17.94
CA ARG A 42 -0.57 -6.06 -18.48
C ARG A 42 -1.64 -5.78 -17.44
N GLU A 43 -1.93 -6.74 -16.57
CA GLU A 43 -2.88 -6.55 -15.46
C GLU A 43 -2.33 -5.60 -14.41
N LEU A 44 -1.02 -5.69 -14.11
CA LEU A 44 -0.33 -4.75 -13.23
C LEU A 44 -0.41 -3.33 -13.76
N ALA A 45 -0.15 -3.14 -15.06
CA ALA A 45 -0.29 -1.84 -15.70
C ALA A 45 -1.74 -1.32 -15.62
N ARG A 46 -2.73 -2.20 -15.76
CA ARG A 46 -4.15 -1.84 -15.69
C ARG A 46 -4.55 -1.38 -14.29
N ILE A 47 -4.07 -2.07 -13.26
CA ILE A 47 -4.27 -1.68 -11.86
C ILE A 47 -3.68 -0.28 -11.61
N ILE A 48 -2.47 0.00 -12.11
CA ILE A 48 -1.85 1.32 -11.96
C ILE A 48 -2.66 2.42 -12.67
N ALA A 49 -3.23 2.12 -13.84
CA ALA A 49 -4.01 3.10 -14.60
C ALA A 49 -5.42 3.34 -14.02
N THR A 50 -6.07 2.31 -13.50
CA THR A 50 -7.49 2.36 -13.09
C THR A 50 -7.67 2.55 -11.59
N GLU A 51 -6.81 1.95 -10.77
CA GLU A 51 -7.00 1.84 -9.32
C GLU A 51 -6.13 2.81 -8.51
N ARG A 52 -5.37 3.68 -9.18
CA ARG A 52 -4.49 4.66 -8.53
C ARG A 52 -5.23 5.61 -7.59
N HIS A 53 -6.50 5.91 -7.86
CA HIS A 53 -7.33 6.79 -7.04
C HIS A 53 -8.13 6.03 -5.97
N SER A 54 -8.59 4.81 -6.27
CA SER A 54 -9.43 4.03 -5.36
C SER A 54 -8.61 3.25 -4.33
N THR A 55 -7.50 2.66 -4.75
CA THR A 55 -6.63 1.84 -3.90
C THR A 55 -5.16 2.17 -4.17
N PRO A 56 -4.66 3.31 -3.65
CA PRO A 56 -3.31 3.79 -3.92
C PRO A 56 -2.23 2.80 -3.43
N LEU A 57 -2.50 2.05 -2.36
CA LEU A 57 -1.60 1.00 -1.85
C LEU A 57 -1.42 -0.14 -2.85
N ARG A 58 -2.49 -0.55 -3.53
CA ARG A 58 -2.49 -1.64 -4.51
C ARG A 58 -1.80 -1.20 -5.81
N ALA A 59 -2.08 0.01 -6.28
CA ALA A 59 -1.37 0.61 -7.41
C ALA A 59 0.14 0.78 -7.13
N GLY A 60 0.50 1.18 -5.92
CA GLY A 60 1.90 1.27 -5.50
C GLY A 60 2.60 -0.08 -5.47
N ALA A 61 1.93 -1.12 -4.97
CA ALA A 61 2.45 -2.48 -4.99
C ALA A 61 2.64 -3.01 -6.42
N ALA A 62 1.67 -2.79 -7.31
CA ALA A 62 1.76 -3.16 -8.73
C ALA A 62 2.92 -2.43 -9.44
N MET A 63 3.12 -1.14 -9.14
CA MET A 63 4.22 -0.36 -9.71
C MET A 63 5.59 -0.83 -9.18
N ALA A 64 5.68 -1.18 -7.90
CA ALA A 64 6.90 -1.75 -7.33
C ALA A 64 7.24 -3.10 -7.98
N GLU A 65 6.23 -3.93 -8.26
CA GLU A 65 6.41 -5.22 -8.92
C GLU A 65 6.86 -5.07 -10.37
N LEU A 66 6.23 -4.17 -11.15
CA LEU A 66 6.69 -3.88 -12.52
C LEU A 66 8.13 -3.35 -12.55
N LYS A 67 8.51 -2.51 -11.58
CA LYS A 67 9.90 -2.07 -11.44
C LYS A 67 10.86 -3.23 -11.15
N ARG A 68 10.46 -4.20 -10.31
CA ARG A 68 11.27 -5.41 -10.06
C ARG A 68 11.41 -6.28 -11.30
N ARG A 69 10.41 -6.28 -12.18
CA ARG A 69 10.42 -7.01 -13.47
C ARG A 69 11.22 -6.31 -14.57
N GLY A 70 11.69 -5.08 -14.34
CA GLY A 70 12.57 -4.34 -15.24
C GLY A 70 11.91 -3.17 -15.98
N TYR A 71 10.64 -2.87 -15.71
CA TYR A 71 9.97 -1.70 -16.28
C TYR A 71 10.33 -0.46 -15.45
N ALA A 72 11.20 0.38 -16.00
CA ALA A 72 11.74 1.55 -15.30
C ALA A 72 10.81 2.77 -15.44
N ASN A 73 10.09 2.85 -16.56
CA ASN A 73 9.41 4.07 -16.96
C ASN A 73 7.88 3.92 -16.95
N ALA A 74 7.18 4.97 -16.54
CA ALA A 74 5.71 5.00 -16.60
C ALA A 74 5.17 4.91 -18.04
N GLU A 75 5.98 5.30 -19.03
CA GLU A 75 5.64 5.15 -20.45
C GLU A 75 5.70 3.71 -20.91
N GLU A 76 6.66 2.91 -20.44
CA GLU A 76 6.73 1.47 -20.73
C GLU A 76 5.52 0.75 -20.12
N ILE A 77 5.16 1.11 -18.89
CA ILE A 77 3.96 0.59 -18.22
C ILE A 77 2.70 0.97 -19.00
N LYS A 78 2.61 2.20 -19.52
CA LYS A 78 1.50 2.61 -20.39
C LYS A 78 1.53 1.91 -21.75
N ALA A 79 2.71 1.56 -22.28
CA ALA A 79 2.85 0.83 -23.53
C ALA A 79 2.29 -0.60 -23.43
N LEU A 80 2.36 -1.22 -22.24
CA LEU A 80 1.72 -2.52 -21.97
C LEU A 80 0.18 -2.47 -22.06
N LEU A 81 -0.43 -1.29 -22.00
CA LEU A 81 -1.87 -1.08 -22.08
C LEU A 81 -2.38 -0.77 -23.50
N LYS A 82 -1.48 -0.59 -24.47
CA LYS A 82 -1.85 -0.57 -25.88
C LYS A 82 -2.22 -1.98 -26.37
#